data_AF-A0A8S2F8K6-F1
#
_entry.id   AF-A0A8S2F8K6-F1
#
_cell.length_a   1.000
_cell.length_b   1.000
_cell.length_c   1.000
_cell.angle_alpha   90.00
_cell.angle_beta   90.00
_cell.angle_gamma   90.00
#
_symmetry.space_group_name_H-M   'P 1'
#
loop_
_entity.id
_entity.type
_entity.pdbx_description
1 polymer ?
#
loop_
_entity_poly.entity_id
_entity_poly.type
_entity_poly.pdbx_seq_one_letter_code
_entity_poly.pdbx_strand_id
1 'polypeptide(L)'
;MFKAAVLLSQQYNITIQGQFIGWQAAETGGDIISALSSTCLIMSTSNIVGIVGPAFSREAAVIAPFAKTVGIPVISYAATDPDLSDRNSFPAFYRTAPSDTIAASAIVKLFSRFNWTSCIIIYQNDEYGTGGSKAISEAFNTNGLVVMTTLVFDIATGNIRGDLAKTLTSSSTRIVVLWTEEKYTLVTLQYALDYDVL
;
A
#
# COMPACT_ATOMS: atom_id res chain seq x y z
N MET A 1 -2.90 13.80 9.80
CA MET A 1 -4.37 13.69 9.66
C MET A 1 -5.08 13.51 11.01
N PHE A 2 -4.73 12.53 11.85
CA PHE A 2 -5.45 12.23 13.10
C PHE A 2 -5.46 13.36 14.16
N LYS A 3 -4.34 14.09 14.33
CA LYS A 3 -4.28 15.25 15.23
C LYS A 3 -5.34 16.31 14.92
N ALA A 4 -5.63 16.55 13.64
CA ALA A 4 -6.65 17.50 13.24
C ALA A 4 -8.06 17.03 13.64
N ALA A 5 -8.35 15.73 13.51
CA ALA A 5 -9.63 15.17 13.91
C ALA A 5 -9.87 15.29 15.42
N VAL A 6 -8.83 15.11 16.24
CA VAL A 6 -8.97 15.30 17.70
C VAL A 6 -9.12 16.78 18.07
N LEU A 7 -8.38 17.68 17.42
CA LEU A 7 -8.56 19.12 17.68
C LEU A 7 -9.95 19.60 17.29
N LEU A 8 -10.51 19.08 16.18
CA LEU A 8 -11.88 19.35 15.79
C LEU A 8 -12.89 18.77 16.79
N SER A 9 -12.68 17.55 17.29
CA SER A 9 -13.59 16.97 18.29
C SER A 9 -13.65 17.81 19.56
N GLN A 10 -12.51 18.35 19.99
CA GLN A 10 -12.42 19.28 21.13
C GLN A 10 -13.12 20.61 20.82
N GLN A 11 -12.88 21.19 19.63
CA GLN A 11 -13.53 22.44 19.21
C GLN A 11 -15.05 22.34 19.18
N TYR A 12 -15.59 21.17 18.80
CA TYR A 12 -17.03 20.91 18.71
C TYR A 12 -17.62 20.21 19.95
N ASN A 13 -16.87 20.12 21.06
CA ASN A 13 -17.29 19.45 22.30
C ASN A 13 -17.80 18.01 22.12
N ILE A 14 -17.22 17.26 21.18
CA ILE A 14 -17.54 15.86 20.94
C ILE A 14 -16.84 15.02 22.02
N THR A 15 -17.63 14.39 22.89
CA THR A 15 -17.15 13.55 23.98
C THR A 15 -17.76 12.15 23.90
N ILE A 16 -17.05 11.16 24.43
CA ILE A 16 -17.55 9.80 24.64
C ILE A 16 -17.66 9.59 26.14
N GLN A 17 -18.87 9.33 26.63
CA GLN A 17 -19.15 9.18 28.07
C GLN A 17 -18.63 10.36 28.92
N GLY A 18 -18.72 11.59 28.37
CA GLY A 18 -18.25 12.80 29.04
C GLY A 18 -16.74 13.01 29.02
N GLN A 19 -15.97 12.17 28.33
CA GLN A 19 -14.52 12.33 28.16
C GLN A 19 -14.15 12.72 26.72
N PHE A 20 -13.17 13.61 26.59
CA PHE A 20 -12.56 13.90 25.30
C PHE A 20 -11.70 12.73 24.83
N ILE A 21 -11.70 12.50 23.52
CA ILE A 21 -10.81 11.52 22.89
C ILE A 21 -9.38 12.07 22.93
N GLY A 22 -8.46 11.32 23.53
CA GLY A 22 -7.02 11.58 23.46
C GLY A 22 -6.36 10.85 22.29
N TRP A 23 -5.05 11.07 22.11
CA TRP A 23 -4.26 10.28 21.15
C TRP A 23 -2.87 10.00 21.70
N GLN A 24 -2.31 8.89 21.24
CA GLN A 24 -0.89 8.57 21.29
C GLN A 24 -0.41 8.41 19.86
N ALA A 25 0.85 8.73 19.60
CA ALA A 25 1.43 8.64 18.27
C ALA A 25 2.80 7.97 18.32
N ALA A 26 3.12 7.20 17.28
CA ALA A 26 4.43 6.63 17.05
C ALA A 26 4.81 6.86 15.59
N GLU A 27 6.10 7.08 15.36
CA GLU A 27 6.69 7.08 14.03
C GLU A 27 7.20 5.66 13.75
N THR A 28 6.80 5.12 12.61
CA THR A 28 7.10 3.72 12.24
C THR A 28 8.10 3.64 11.08
N GLY A 29 8.29 4.72 10.32
CA GLY A 29 9.20 4.75 9.17
C GLY A 29 8.82 3.81 8.02
N GLY A 30 7.61 3.24 8.03
CA GLY A 30 7.22 2.18 7.09
C GLY A 30 7.86 0.82 7.41
N ASP A 31 8.33 0.61 8.64
CA ASP A 31 8.95 -0.63 9.11
C ASP A 31 8.00 -1.44 10.00
N ILE A 32 7.86 -2.73 9.68
CA ILE A 32 6.89 -3.62 10.35
C ILE A 32 7.26 -3.88 11.82
N ILE A 33 8.56 -3.93 12.15
CA ILE A 33 9.03 -4.18 13.52
C ILE A 33 8.75 -2.95 14.37
N SER A 34 9.07 -1.77 13.86
CA SER A 34 8.82 -0.48 14.51
C SER A 34 7.32 -0.24 14.71
N ALA A 35 6.49 -0.56 13.71
CA ALA A 35 5.04 -0.48 13.81
C ALA A 35 4.48 -1.37 14.93
N LEU A 36 4.86 -2.65 14.94
CA LEU A 36 4.35 -3.60 15.95
C LEU A 36 4.87 -3.28 17.35
N SER A 37 6.17 -3.04 17.51
CA SER A 37 6.79 -2.74 18.81
C SER A 37 6.23 -1.46 19.44
N SER A 38 6.07 -0.40 18.66
CA SER A 38 5.50 0.87 19.14
C SER A 38 4.03 0.72 19.51
N THR A 39 3.25 -0.04 18.73
CA THR A 39 1.85 -0.32 19.04
C THR A 39 1.72 -1.07 20.36
N CYS A 40 2.53 -2.13 20.56
CA CYS A 40 2.56 -2.88 21.82
C CYS A 40 2.94 -2.00 23.02
N LEU A 41 3.92 -1.12 22.87
CA LEU A 41 4.36 -0.20 23.93
C LEU A 41 3.27 0.82 24.32
N ILE A 42 2.59 1.39 23.32
CA ILE A 42 1.50 2.34 23.59
C ILE A 42 0.33 1.62 24.27
N MET A 43 0.00 0.41 23.82
CA MET A 43 -1.08 -0.38 24.41
C MET A 43 -0.78 -0.87 25.83
N SER A 44 0.48 -1.06 26.21
CA SER A 44 0.83 -1.47 27.58
C SER A 44 0.79 -0.32 28.60
N THR A 45 0.78 0.93 28.12
CA THR A 45 0.86 2.13 28.97
C THR A 45 -0.40 2.99 28.92
N SER A 46 -1.36 2.70 28.04
CA SER A 46 -2.57 3.49 27.83
C SER A 46 -3.76 2.62 27.45
N ASN A 47 -4.97 3.06 27.82
CA ASN A 47 -6.22 2.43 27.39
C ASN A 47 -6.56 2.85 25.96
N ILE A 48 -6.17 2.02 24.99
CA ILE A 48 -6.42 2.25 23.57
C ILE A 48 -7.74 1.56 23.16
N VAL A 49 -8.62 2.33 22.50
CA VAL A 49 -9.93 1.84 22.02
C VAL A 49 -9.98 1.60 20.52
N GLY A 50 -8.91 1.94 19.79
CA GLY A 50 -8.80 1.79 18.35
C GLY A 50 -7.50 2.39 17.82
N ILE A 51 -7.13 1.98 16.60
CA ILE A 51 -5.92 2.42 15.92
C ILE A 51 -6.32 3.19 14.66
N VAL A 52 -5.71 4.36 14.44
CA VAL A 52 -5.80 5.09 13.17
C VAL A 52 -4.45 5.06 12.49
N GLY A 53 -4.43 4.65 11.22
CA GLY A 53 -3.26 4.06 10.59
C GLY A 53 -3.30 2.53 10.70
N PRO A 54 -2.22 1.83 10.33
CA PRO A 54 -0.98 2.38 9.77
C PRO A 54 -1.15 2.90 8.32
N ALA A 55 -0.14 3.59 7.80
CA ALA A 55 -0.19 4.15 6.45
C ALA A 55 0.17 3.13 5.37
N PHE A 56 1.17 2.30 5.62
CA PHE A 56 1.69 1.35 4.64
C PHE A 56 0.95 0.01 4.72
N SER A 57 0.63 -0.59 3.57
CA SER A 57 -0.06 -1.89 3.53
C SER A 57 0.69 -2.99 4.28
N ARG A 58 2.03 -2.98 4.21
CA ARG A 58 2.88 -3.93 4.94
C ARG A 58 2.71 -3.87 6.45
N GLU A 59 2.55 -2.66 6.99
CA GLU A 59 2.29 -2.46 8.41
C GLU A 59 0.87 -2.87 8.75
N ALA A 60 -0.11 -2.52 7.89
CA ALA A 60 -1.51 -2.88 8.10
C ALA A 60 -1.72 -4.39 8.16
N ALA A 61 -1.01 -5.14 7.32
CA ALA A 61 -1.04 -6.59 7.29
C ALA A 61 -0.59 -7.23 8.61
N VAL A 62 0.31 -6.59 9.36
CA VAL A 62 0.77 -7.06 10.68
C VAL A 62 -0.08 -6.52 11.83
N ILE A 63 -0.48 -5.25 11.76
CA ILE A 63 -1.25 -4.58 12.81
C ILE A 63 -2.69 -5.07 12.88
N ALA A 64 -3.34 -5.37 11.75
CA ALA A 64 -4.73 -5.80 11.75
C ALA A 64 -4.97 -7.16 12.46
N PRO A 65 -4.17 -8.22 12.24
CA PRO A 65 -4.27 -9.46 13.01
C PRO A 65 -3.97 -9.27 14.50
N PHE A 66 -3.01 -8.41 14.84
CA PHE A 66 -2.73 -8.05 16.22
C PHE A 66 -3.93 -7.36 16.87
N ALA A 67 -4.50 -6.34 16.21
CA ALA A 67 -5.66 -5.59 16.70
C ALA A 67 -6.92 -6.47 16.87
N LYS A 68 -7.12 -7.43 15.97
CA LYS A 68 -8.14 -8.48 16.13
C LYS A 68 -7.97 -9.25 17.44
N THR A 69 -6.73 -9.62 17.77
CA THR A 69 -6.42 -10.42 18.98
C THR A 69 -6.72 -9.65 20.26
N VAL A 70 -6.46 -8.35 20.28
CA VAL A 70 -6.74 -7.47 21.42
C VAL A 70 -8.14 -6.84 21.39
N GLY A 71 -8.93 -7.13 20.34
CA GLY A 71 -10.34 -6.73 20.25
C GLY A 71 -10.59 -5.25 19.94
N ILE A 72 -9.69 -4.57 19.21
CA ILE A 72 -9.86 -3.16 18.81
C ILE A 72 -9.87 -2.99 17.30
N PRO A 73 -10.63 -2.01 16.76
CA PRO A 73 -10.63 -1.72 15.33
C PRO A 73 -9.36 -0.98 14.88
N VAL A 74 -9.01 -1.18 13.60
CA VAL A 74 -7.94 -0.46 12.89
C VAL A 74 -8.57 0.26 11.71
N ILE A 75 -8.30 1.55 11.56
CA ILE A 75 -8.74 2.34 10.41
C ILE A 75 -7.51 2.93 9.72
N SER A 76 -7.06 2.30 8.63
CA SER A 76 -6.00 2.85 7.80
C SER A 76 -6.53 3.96 6.89
N TYR A 77 -5.73 5.00 6.71
CA TYR A 77 -6.04 6.09 5.79
C TYR A 77 -5.33 5.99 4.45
N ALA A 78 -4.43 5.01 4.26
CA ALA A 78 -3.57 4.92 3.08
C ALA A 78 -3.23 3.49 2.62
N ALA A 79 -3.49 2.44 3.40
CA ALA A 79 -3.21 1.07 2.98
C ALA A 79 -4.25 0.57 1.96
N THR A 80 -3.80 0.39 0.71
CA THR A 80 -4.67 0.09 -0.43
C THR A 80 -4.57 -1.35 -0.95
N ASP A 81 -3.70 -2.19 -0.36
CA ASP A 81 -3.55 -3.59 -0.75
C ASP A 81 -4.93 -4.30 -0.78
N PRO A 82 -5.30 -4.94 -1.91
CA PRO A 82 -6.55 -5.67 -2.05
C PRO A 82 -6.77 -6.75 -1.00
N ASP A 83 -5.73 -7.46 -0.57
CA ASP A 83 -5.84 -8.62 0.34
C ASP A 83 -6.36 -8.20 1.73
N LEU A 84 -6.10 -6.95 2.15
CA LEU A 84 -6.66 -6.35 3.37
C LEU A 84 -8.20 -6.24 3.37
N SER A 85 -8.86 -6.50 2.25
CA SER A 85 -10.33 -6.52 2.14
C SER A 85 -10.95 -7.83 2.62
N ASP A 86 -10.17 -8.91 2.79
CA ASP A 86 -10.70 -10.19 3.25
C ASP A 86 -11.14 -10.10 4.72
N ARG A 87 -12.44 -10.21 4.96
CA ARG A 87 -13.03 -10.13 6.31
C ARG A 87 -12.72 -11.33 7.18
N ASN A 88 -12.34 -12.47 6.60
CA ASN A 88 -11.96 -13.64 7.39
C ASN A 88 -10.57 -13.44 8.01
N SER A 89 -9.62 -12.97 7.19
CA SER A 89 -8.25 -12.67 7.62
C SER A 89 -8.17 -11.38 8.44
N PHE A 90 -8.89 -10.33 8.03
CA PHE A 90 -8.80 -8.98 8.60
C PHE A 90 -10.16 -8.43 9.12
N PRO A 91 -10.83 -9.10 10.07
CA PRO A 91 -12.15 -8.68 10.58
C PRO A 91 -12.12 -7.34 11.34
N ALA A 92 -10.98 -6.95 11.90
CA ALA A 92 -10.81 -5.70 12.64
C ALA A 92 -10.32 -4.53 11.77
N PHE A 93 -10.00 -4.78 10.49
CA PHE A 93 -9.42 -3.78 9.61
C PHE A 93 -10.49 -3.02 8.83
N TYR A 94 -10.32 -1.71 8.75
CA TYR A 94 -11.12 -0.81 7.94
C TYR A 94 -10.17 0.19 7.27
N ARG A 95 -10.65 0.82 6.20
CA ARG A 95 -9.88 1.87 5.53
C ARG A 95 -10.77 2.92 4.91
N THR A 96 -10.22 4.13 4.80
CA THR A 96 -10.86 5.24 4.07
C THR A 96 -10.38 5.35 2.62
N ALA A 97 -9.20 4.81 2.31
CA ALA A 97 -8.69 4.73 0.94
C ALA A 97 -9.34 3.55 0.18
N PRO A 98 -9.64 3.72 -1.13
CA PRO A 98 -10.14 2.61 -1.94
C PRO A 98 -9.07 1.53 -2.17
N SER A 99 -9.52 0.30 -2.43
CA SER A 99 -8.65 -0.81 -2.83
C SER A 99 -7.93 -0.53 -4.15
N ASP A 100 -6.72 -1.08 -4.32
CA ASP A 100 -5.98 -1.01 -5.59
C ASP A 100 -6.71 -1.69 -6.75
N THR A 101 -7.73 -2.52 -6.50
CA THR A 101 -8.61 -3.07 -7.54
C THR A 101 -9.32 -1.98 -8.34
N ILE A 102 -9.59 -0.82 -7.72
CA ILE A 102 -10.17 0.34 -8.39
C ILE A 102 -9.15 0.97 -9.35
N ALA A 103 -7.89 1.10 -8.92
CA ALA A 103 -6.82 1.62 -9.76
C ALA A 103 -6.48 0.66 -10.91
N ALA A 104 -6.43 -0.66 -10.66
CA ALA A 104 -6.26 -1.67 -11.69
C ALA A 104 -7.34 -1.56 -12.79
N SER A 105 -8.61 -1.40 -12.38
CA SER A 105 -9.72 -1.18 -13.31
C SER A 105 -9.58 0.11 -14.13
N ALA A 106 -9.04 1.18 -13.52
CA ALA A 106 -8.77 2.43 -14.22
C ALA A 106 -7.63 2.27 -15.25
N ILE A 107 -6.57 1.53 -14.92
CA ILE A 107 -5.47 1.22 -15.85
C ILE A 107 -5.99 0.44 -17.06
N VAL A 108 -6.86 -0.56 -16.87
CA VAL A 108 -7.48 -1.29 -18.00
C VAL A 108 -8.25 -0.34 -18.92
N LYS A 109 -9.03 0.60 -18.36
CA LYS A 109 -9.75 1.61 -19.15
C LYS A 109 -8.80 2.53 -19.92
N LEU A 110 -7.66 2.86 -19.33
CA LEU A 110 -6.60 3.62 -20.02
C LEU A 110 -6.05 2.85 -21.22
N PHE A 111 -5.75 1.56 -21.05
CA PHE A 111 -5.26 0.69 -22.12
C PHE A 111 -6.25 0.60 -23.27
N SER A 112 -7.53 0.40 -22.96
CA SER A 112 -8.61 0.40 -23.95
C SER A 112 -8.71 1.73 -24.70
N ARG A 113 -8.60 2.87 -23.99
CA ARG A 113 -8.69 4.21 -24.58
C ARG A 113 -7.58 4.50 -25.60
N PHE A 114 -6.41 3.92 -25.43
CA PHE A 114 -5.22 4.13 -26.27
C PHE A 114 -4.89 2.93 -27.17
N ASN A 115 -5.74 1.89 -27.19
CA ASN A 115 -5.51 0.65 -27.94
C ASN A 115 -4.19 -0.04 -27.59
N TRP A 116 -3.76 0.04 -26.33
CA TRP A 116 -2.60 -0.72 -25.84
C TRP A 116 -3.04 -2.12 -25.44
N THR A 117 -2.23 -3.13 -25.75
CA THR A 117 -2.57 -4.54 -25.54
C THR A 117 -1.71 -5.23 -24.51
N SER A 118 -0.53 -4.69 -24.18
CA SER A 118 0.38 -5.33 -23.25
C SER A 118 1.28 -4.36 -22.49
N CYS A 119 1.77 -4.77 -21.32
CA CYS A 119 2.68 -3.98 -20.49
C CYS A 119 3.73 -4.83 -19.78
N ILE A 120 4.71 -4.15 -19.19
CA ILE A 120 5.60 -4.67 -18.15
C ILE A 120 5.15 -4.06 -16.81
N ILE A 121 5.10 -4.85 -15.74
CA ILE A 121 4.84 -4.32 -14.40
C ILE A 121 6.14 -4.30 -13.60
N ILE A 122 6.50 -3.16 -13.04
CA ILE A 122 7.58 -3.06 -12.05
C ILE A 122 6.93 -2.75 -10.71
N TYR A 123 7.14 -3.60 -9.71
CA TYR A 123 6.48 -3.47 -8.40
C TYR A 123 7.45 -3.75 -7.26
N GLN A 124 7.16 -3.19 -6.07
CA GLN A 124 7.99 -3.39 -4.89
C GLN A 124 7.66 -4.72 -4.18
N ASN A 125 8.64 -5.35 -3.53
CA ASN A 125 8.46 -6.65 -2.87
C ASN A 125 7.86 -6.56 -1.45
N ASP A 126 6.71 -5.91 -1.32
CA ASP A 126 5.89 -5.92 -0.10
C ASP A 126 4.41 -6.15 -0.42
N GLU A 127 3.56 -6.09 0.60
CA GLU A 127 2.11 -6.29 0.50
C GLU A 127 1.45 -5.29 -0.46
N TYR A 128 1.87 -4.02 -0.46
CA TYR A 128 1.33 -3.02 -1.40
C TYR A 128 1.71 -3.35 -2.84
N GLY A 129 3.01 -3.57 -3.10
CA GLY A 129 3.51 -3.83 -4.44
C GLY A 129 2.99 -5.15 -5.01
N THR A 130 3.02 -6.21 -4.21
CA THR A 130 2.60 -7.56 -4.61
C THR A 130 1.10 -7.62 -4.84
N GLY A 131 0.30 -7.06 -3.91
CA GLY A 131 -1.16 -7.01 -4.03
C GLY A 131 -1.62 -6.20 -5.24
N GLY A 132 -1.01 -5.03 -5.48
CA GLY A 132 -1.31 -4.21 -6.65
C GLY A 132 -0.92 -4.86 -7.97
N SER A 133 0.29 -5.44 -8.06
CA SER A 133 0.76 -6.18 -9.25
C SER A 133 -0.17 -7.34 -9.61
N LYS A 134 -0.63 -8.09 -8.60
CA LYS A 134 -1.62 -9.17 -8.76
C LYS A 134 -2.95 -8.62 -9.27
N ALA A 135 -3.50 -7.57 -8.64
CA ALA A 135 -4.78 -6.99 -9.05
C ALA A 135 -4.74 -6.44 -10.49
N ILE A 136 -3.64 -5.82 -10.90
CA ILE A 136 -3.46 -5.35 -12.29
C ILE A 136 -3.40 -6.55 -13.23
N SER A 137 -2.64 -7.58 -12.90
CA SER A 137 -2.51 -8.79 -13.74
C SER A 137 -3.84 -9.52 -13.92
N GLU A 138 -4.63 -9.65 -12.86
CA GLU A 138 -5.97 -10.25 -12.90
C GLU A 138 -6.94 -9.40 -13.74
N ALA A 139 -6.92 -8.07 -13.57
CA ALA A 139 -7.72 -7.16 -14.35
C ALA A 139 -7.35 -7.21 -15.84
N PHE A 140 -6.05 -7.31 -16.16
CA PHE A 140 -5.57 -7.45 -17.53
C PHE A 140 -6.05 -8.74 -18.17
N ASN A 141 -5.86 -9.87 -17.50
CA ASN A 141 -6.27 -11.18 -17.98
C ASN A 141 -7.78 -11.23 -18.28
N THR A 142 -8.60 -10.67 -17.38
CA THR A 142 -10.07 -10.62 -17.54
C THR A 142 -10.51 -9.77 -18.75
N ASN A 143 -9.67 -8.84 -19.20
CA ASN A 143 -9.96 -7.94 -20.31
C ASN A 143 -9.14 -8.24 -21.58
N GLY A 144 -8.51 -9.43 -21.66
CA GLY A 144 -7.72 -9.84 -22.83
C GLY A 144 -6.43 -9.02 -23.05
N LEU A 145 -5.94 -8.33 -22.02
CA LEU A 145 -4.66 -7.63 -22.02
C LEU A 145 -3.56 -8.53 -21.45
N VAL A 146 -2.31 -8.26 -21.82
CA VAL A 146 -1.18 -9.13 -21.47
C VAL A 146 -0.15 -8.41 -20.60
N VAL A 147 0.20 -9.00 -19.46
CA VAL A 147 1.40 -8.64 -18.72
C VAL A 147 2.55 -9.48 -19.28
N MET A 148 3.48 -8.85 -20.02
CA MET A 148 4.57 -9.54 -20.72
C MET A 148 5.57 -10.16 -19.74
N THR A 149 5.91 -9.40 -18.72
CA THR A 149 6.78 -9.82 -17.64
C THR A 149 6.60 -8.86 -16.46
N THR A 150 7.12 -9.27 -15.31
CA THR A 150 7.19 -8.43 -14.12
C THR A 150 8.63 -8.31 -13.63
N LEU A 151 8.94 -7.15 -13.06
CA LEU A 151 10.21 -6.90 -12.39
C LEU A 151 9.93 -6.47 -10.95
N VAL A 152 10.82 -6.88 -10.05
CA VAL A 152 10.64 -6.67 -8.63
C VAL A 152 11.66 -5.65 -8.14
N PHE A 153 11.20 -4.55 -7.56
CA PHE A 153 12.03 -3.66 -6.79
C PHE A 153 12.18 -4.22 -5.37
N ASP A 154 13.41 -4.52 -4.96
CA ASP A 154 13.72 -5.01 -3.63
C ASP A 154 13.90 -3.86 -2.64
N ILE A 155 12.91 -3.64 -1.77
CA ILE A 155 12.89 -2.54 -0.82
C ILE A 155 14.00 -2.59 0.22
N ALA A 156 14.56 -3.78 0.49
CA ALA A 156 15.63 -3.96 1.48
C ALA A 156 16.99 -3.61 0.90
N THR A 157 17.21 -3.91 -0.38
CA THR A 157 18.48 -3.61 -1.06
C THR A 157 18.47 -2.31 -1.86
N GLY A 158 17.28 -1.76 -2.16
CA GLY A 158 17.10 -0.58 -3.00
C GLY A 158 17.35 -0.84 -4.49
N ASN A 159 17.35 -2.10 -4.93
CA ASN A 159 17.69 -2.49 -6.30
C ASN A 159 16.54 -3.23 -6.99
N ILE A 160 16.49 -3.12 -8.31
CA ILE A 160 15.61 -3.96 -9.14
C ILE A 160 16.24 -5.34 -9.29
N ARG A 161 15.47 -6.39 -9.04
CA ARG A 161 15.87 -7.77 -9.27
C ARG A 161 15.82 -8.07 -10.76
N GLY A 162 16.92 -8.62 -11.29
CA GLY A 162 17.08 -8.91 -12.71
C GLY A 162 17.75 -7.79 -13.48
N ASP A 163 17.61 -7.82 -14.81
CA ASP A 163 18.25 -6.86 -15.72
C ASP A 163 17.18 -5.95 -16.34
N LEU A 164 16.97 -4.78 -15.71
CA LEU A 164 15.97 -3.81 -16.18
C LEU A 164 16.22 -3.43 -17.63
N ALA A 165 17.46 -3.10 -17.98
CA ALA A 165 17.79 -2.58 -19.30
C ALA A 165 17.50 -3.61 -20.38
N LYS A 166 17.93 -4.86 -20.17
CA LYS A 166 17.62 -5.96 -21.08
C LYS A 166 16.12 -6.22 -21.16
N THR A 167 15.40 -6.24 -20.04
CA THR A 167 13.96 -6.48 -20.05
C THR A 167 13.20 -5.38 -20.82
N LEU A 168 13.54 -4.11 -20.63
CA LEU A 168 12.89 -2.99 -21.33
C LEU A 168 13.25 -2.96 -22.82
N THR A 169 14.49 -3.24 -23.18
CA THR A 169 14.95 -3.18 -24.59
C THR A 169 14.55 -4.40 -25.42
N SER A 170 14.45 -5.58 -24.81
CA SER A 170 14.07 -6.82 -25.49
C SER A 170 12.57 -7.04 -25.63
N SER A 171 11.76 -6.30 -24.87
CA SER A 171 10.32 -6.46 -24.86
C SER A 171 9.67 -5.83 -26.09
N SER A 172 8.60 -6.47 -26.59
CA SER A 172 7.78 -5.93 -27.68
C SER A 172 6.85 -4.80 -27.22
N THR A 173 6.60 -4.66 -25.92
CA THR A 173 5.82 -3.53 -25.38
C THR A 173 6.72 -2.40 -24.90
N ARG A 174 6.22 -1.18 -25.09
CA ARG A 174 6.83 0.06 -24.59
C ARG A 174 6.05 0.66 -23.43
N ILE A 175 5.02 -0.02 -22.94
CA ILE A 175 4.22 0.45 -21.81
C ILE A 175 4.70 -0.22 -20.54
N VAL A 176 5.07 0.59 -19.55
CA VAL A 176 5.48 0.15 -18.22
C VAL A 176 4.48 0.66 -17.20
N VAL A 177 3.96 -0.22 -16.36
CA VAL A 177 3.19 0.12 -15.18
C VAL A 177 4.12 0.04 -13.97
N LEU A 178 4.47 1.19 -13.41
CA LEU A 178 5.30 1.29 -12.22
C LEU A 178 4.40 1.36 -10.98
N TRP A 179 4.51 0.36 -10.10
CA TRP A 179 3.68 0.18 -8.92
C TRP A 179 4.54 0.07 -7.66
N THR A 180 5.12 1.19 -7.26
CA THR A 180 6.01 1.31 -6.11
C THR A 180 5.71 2.60 -5.33
N GLU A 181 6.12 2.66 -4.06
CA GLU A 181 6.08 3.93 -3.32
C GLU A 181 7.00 4.98 -3.96
N GLU A 182 6.66 6.26 -3.74
CA GLU A 182 7.35 7.42 -4.32
C GLU A 182 8.88 7.33 -4.24
N LYS A 183 9.41 6.99 -3.05
CA LYS A 183 10.85 6.90 -2.82
C LYS A 183 11.54 5.86 -3.71
N TYR A 184 10.88 4.74 -4.01
CA TYR A 184 11.41 3.69 -4.87
C TYR A 184 11.12 3.94 -6.35
N THR A 185 10.03 4.65 -6.66
CA THR A 185 9.75 5.16 -8.00
C THR A 185 10.90 6.04 -8.49
N LEU A 186 11.35 6.98 -7.66
CA LEU A 186 12.47 7.87 -8.02
C LEU A 186 13.76 7.09 -8.32
N VAL A 187 14.09 6.10 -7.48
CA VAL A 187 15.27 5.24 -7.70
C VAL A 187 15.14 4.42 -8.99
N THR A 188 13.96 3.87 -9.26
CA THR A 188 13.68 3.09 -10.47
C THR A 188 13.83 3.94 -11.73
N LEU A 189 13.31 5.18 -11.72
CA LEU A 189 13.43 6.11 -12.84
C LEU A 189 14.88 6.57 -13.05
N GLN A 190 15.62 6.83 -11.98
CA GLN A 190 17.05 7.16 -12.09
C GLN A 190 17.83 6.01 -12.71
N TYR A 191 17.58 4.77 -12.27
CA TYR A 191 18.19 3.59 -12.88
C TYR A 191 17.83 3.48 -14.37
N ALA A 192 16.59 3.77 -14.77
CA ALA A 192 16.21 3.74 -16.18
C ALA A 192 16.94 4.83 -17.02
N LEU A 193 17.18 6.01 -16.44
CA LEU A 193 17.96 7.08 -17.08
C LEU A 193 19.44 6.71 -17.24
N ASP A 194 20.05 6.16 -16.19
CA ASP A 194 21.48 5.82 -16.17
C ASP A 194 21.85 4.76 -17.22
N TYR A 195 20.88 3.91 -17.57
CA TYR A 195 21.03 2.85 -18.59
C TYR A 195 20.45 3.24 -19.96
N ASP A 196 19.96 4.47 -20.14
CA ASP A 196 19.39 5.00 -21.40
C ASP A 196 18.25 4.12 -21.95
N VAL A 197 17.32 3.72 -21.07
CA VAL A 197 16.21 2.80 -21.39
C VAL A 197 14.80 3.40 -21.24
N LEU A 198 14.70 4.74 -21.22
CA LEU A 198 13.42 5.48 -21.27
C LEU A 198 12.97 5.77 -22.71
#